data_AF-A0AAW9NVC6-F1
#
_entry.id   AF-A0AAW9NVC6-F1
#
_cell.length_a   1.000
_cell.length_b   1.000
_cell.length_c   1.000
_cell.angle_alpha   90.00
_cell.angle_beta   90.00
_cell.angle_gamma   90.00
#
_symmetry.space_group_name_H-M   'P 1'
#
loop_
_entity.id
_entity.type
_entity.pdbx_description
1 polymer ?
#
loop_
_entity_poly.entity_id
_entity_poly.type
_entity_poly.pdbx_seq_one_letter_code
_entity_poly.pdbx_strand_id
1 'polypeptide(L)'
;MEMGIHTKLIPTFFNGLVKVCNQYNIQLFATTHSLEELDGMLKATERDYSQLSVYRLETANDQKQPKHFLGEKLKVLRYELGQDVC
;
A
#
# COMPACT_ATOMS: atom_id res chain seq x y z
N MET A 1 -6.89 10.11 -11.65
CA MET A 1 -8.34 10.26 -11.45
C MET A 1 -8.75 9.14 -10.50
N GLU A 2 -8.49 9.32 -9.20
CA GLU A 2 -9.01 8.40 -8.19
C GLU A 2 -10.55 8.51 -8.15
N MET A 3 -11.25 7.44 -8.52
CA MET A 3 -12.71 7.41 -8.38
C MET A 3 -13.08 7.34 -6.90
N GLY A 4 -13.29 8.51 -6.28
CA GLY A 4 -14.33 8.76 -5.26
C GLY A 4 -14.59 7.73 -4.17
N ILE A 5 -13.62 6.92 -3.74
CA ILE A 5 -13.80 6.13 -2.51
C ILE A 5 -13.67 7.12 -1.36
N HIS A 6 -14.80 7.46 -0.75
CA HIS A 6 -14.80 8.30 0.44
C HIS A 6 -13.83 7.68 1.45
N THR A 7 -12.92 8.49 1.99
CA THR A 7 -11.81 8.09 2.89
C THR A 7 -12.22 7.17 4.05
N LYS A 8 -13.48 7.26 4.50
CA LYS A 8 -14.08 6.39 5.53
C LYS A 8 -14.33 4.94 5.08
N LEU A 9 -14.49 4.70 3.78
CA LEU A 9 -14.79 3.40 3.18
C LEU A 9 -13.53 2.67 2.71
N ILE A 10 -12.41 3.39 2.56
CA ILE A 10 -11.11 2.86 2.15
C ILE A 10 -10.72 1.61 2.98
N PRO A 11 -10.75 1.64 4.33
CA PRO A 11 -10.36 0.45 5.11
C PRO A 11 -11.28 -0.75 4.91
N THR A 12 -12.58 -0.53 4.72
CA THR A 12 -13.56 -1.60 4.49
C THR A 12 -13.36 -2.21 3.11
N PHE A 13 -13.11 -1.39 2.10
CA PHE A 13 -12.83 -1.82 0.74
C PHE A 13 -11.56 -2.67 0.68
N PHE A 14 -10.43 -2.16 1.19
CA PHE A 14 -9.16 -2.89 1.14
C PHE A 14 -9.20 -4.18 1.95
N ASN A 15 -9.89 -4.21 3.10
CA ASN A 15 -10.11 -5.46 3.84
C ASN A 15 -10.90 -6.50 3.02
N GLY A 16 -11.96 -6.08 2.33
CA GLY A 16 -12.72 -6.96 1.44
C GLY A 16 -11.86 -7.47 0.29
N LEU A 17 -11.10 -6.57 -0.33
CA LEU A 17 -10.21 -6.89 -1.44
C LEU A 17 -9.14 -7.91 -1.06
N VAL A 18 -8.41 -7.67 0.04
CA VAL A 18 -7.37 -8.59 0.53
C VAL A 18 -7.97 -9.96 0.89
N LYS A 19 -9.16 -10.01 1.49
CA LYS A 19 -9.84 -11.28 1.79
C LYS A 19 -10.13 -12.08 0.52
N VAL A 20 -10.66 -11.43 -0.52
CA VAL A 20 -10.91 -12.08 -1.81
C VAL A 20 -9.59 -12.55 -2.43
N CYS A 21 -8.55 -11.72 -2.42
CA CYS A 21 -7.24 -12.10 -2.93
C CYS A 21 -6.68 -13.34 -2.23
N ASN A 22 -6.77 -13.40 -0.91
CA ASN A 22 -6.30 -14.55 -0.13
C ASN A 22 -7.16 -15.80 -0.34
N GLN A 23 -8.49 -15.64 -0.44
CA GLN A 23 -9.40 -16.76 -0.66
C GLN A 23 -9.19 -17.44 -2.03
N TYR A 24 -8.90 -16.64 -3.05
CA TYR A 24 -8.77 -17.13 -4.43
C TYR A 24 -7.31 -17.21 -4.92
N ASN A 25 -6.33 -17.02 -4.04
CA ASN A 25 -4.90 -17.03 -4.35
C ASN A 25 -4.53 -16.06 -5.50
N ILE A 26 -5.06 -14.84 -5.44
CA ILE A 26 -4.85 -13.80 -6.45
C ILE A 26 -3.73 -12.86 -6.00
N GLN A 27 -2.76 -12.61 -6.89
CA GLN A 27 -1.77 -11.56 -6.72
C GLN A 27 -2.32 -10.22 -7.22
N LEU A 28 -2.45 -9.24 -6.33
CA LEU A 28 -2.90 -7.88 -6.66
C LEU A 28 -1.70 -6.97 -6.96
N PHE A 29 -1.72 -6.34 -8.13
CA PHE A 29 -0.83 -5.22 -8.45
C PHE A 29 -1.67 -3.95 -8.54
N ALA A 30 -1.30 -2.92 -7.80
CA ALA A 30 -1.98 -1.64 -7.79
C ALA A 30 -0.95 -0.51 -7.82
N THR A 31 -1.31 0.59 -8.47
CA THR A 31 -0.54 1.83 -8.46
C THR A 31 -1.37 2.90 -7.79
N THR A 32 -0.80 3.58 -6.81
CA THR A 32 -1.45 4.66 -6.09
C THR A 32 -0.49 5.84 -5.95
N HIS A 33 -1.06 7.04 -5.86
CA HIS A 33 -0.37 8.26 -5.44
C HIS A 33 -0.97 8.80 -4.12
N SER A 34 -1.98 8.12 -3.56
CA SER A 34 -2.63 8.47 -2.32
C SER A 34 -2.05 7.66 -1.17
N LEU A 35 -1.58 8.39 -0.17
CA LEU A 35 -1.13 7.79 1.06
C LEU A 35 -2.28 7.10 1.82
N GLU A 36 -3.53 7.57 1.65
CA GLU A 36 -4.70 6.97 2.31
C GLU A 36 -4.99 5.56 1.80
N GLU A 37 -4.75 5.31 0.52
CA GLU A 37 -4.90 3.99 -0.09
C GLU A 37 -3.80 3.04 0.40
N LEU A 38 -2.57 3.55 0.54
CA LEU A 38 -1.45 2.81 1.12
C LEU A 38 -1.70 2.48 2.60
N ASP A 39 -2.23 3.43 3.38
CA ASP A 39 -2.64 3.21 4.77
C ASP A 39 -3.78 2.16 4.86
N GLY A 40 -4.73 2.20 3.92
CA GLY A 40 -5.79 1.21 3.78
C GLY A 40 -5.28 -0.20 3.50
N MET A 41 -4.32 -0.35 2.57
CA MET A 41 -3.68 -1.63 2.26
C MET A 41 -2.84 -2.16 3.42
N LEU A 42 -2.06 -1.29 4.06
CA LEU A 42 -1.23 -1.65 5.20
C LEU A 42 -2.10 -2.14 6.37
N LYS A 43 -3.23 -1.46 6.63
CA LYS A 43 -4.20 -1.93 7.63
C LYS A 43 -4.84 -3.25 7.23
N ALA A 44 -5.25 -3.42 5.97
CA ALA A 44 -5.87 -4.66 5.51
C ALA A 44 -4.94 -5.88 5.56
N THR A 45 -3.62 -5.65 5.57
CA THR A 45 -2.59 -6.68 5.67
C THR A 45 -1.97 -6.80 7.08
N GLU A 46 -2.58 -6.18 8.10
CA GLU A 46 -2.04 -6.13 9.47
C GLU A 46 -1.75 -7.50 10.10
N ARG A 47 -2.44 -8.54 9.63
CA ARG A 47 -2.27 -9.92 10.13
C ARG A 47 -0.99 -10.58 9.62
N ASP A 48 -0.50 -10.15 8.47
CA ASP A 48 0.72 -10.65 7.86
C ASP A 48 1.27 -9.61 6.89
N TYR A 49 2.24 -8.81 7.32
CA TYR A 49 2.82 -7.77 6.46
C TYR A 49 3.70 -8.32 5.33
N SER A 50 4.06 -9.60 5.38
CA SER A 50 4.89 -10.25 4.35
C SER A 50 4.16 -10.35 3.00
N GLN A 51 2.82 -10.35 3.02
CA GLN A 51 1.98 -10.31 1.83
C GLN A 51 1.98 -8.95 1.10
N LEU A 52 2.60 -7.91 1.68
CA LEU A 52 2.64 -6.55 1.12
C LEU A 52 4.06 -6.13 0.73
N SER A 53 4.23 -5.74 -0.53
CA SER A 53 5.43 -5.10 -1.05
C SER A 53 5.07 -3.80 -1.74
N VAL A 54 5.78 -2.71 -1.41
CA VAL A 54 5.53 -1.38 -1.97
C VAL A 54 6.77 -0.88 -2.69
N TYR A 55 6.59 -0.35 -3.89
CA TYR A 55 7.65 0.23 -4.70
C TYR A 55 7.33 1.70 -4.95
N ARG A 56 8.15 2.59 -4.41
CA ARG A 56 8.10 4.01 -4.78
C ARG A 56 8.95 4.21 -6.02
N LEU A 57 8.34 4.77 -7.07
CA LEU A 57 9.02 5.11 -8.29
C LEU A 57 9.61 6.51 -8.15
N GLU A 58 10.91 6.60 -7.88
CA GLU A 58 11.64 7.87 -7.83
C GLU A 58 12.44 8.05 -9.12
N THR A 59 12.49 9.28 -9.63
CA THR A 59 13.40 9.63 -10.72
C THR A 59 14.63 10.27 -10.10
N ALA A 60 15.77 9.57 -10.16
CA ALA A 60 17.06 10.09 -9.70
C ALA A 60 18.05 10.04 -10.86
N ASN A 61 18.65 11.19 -11.21
CA ASN A 61 19.61 11.33 -12.32
C ASN A 61 19.10 10.76 -13.67
N ASP A 62 17.90 11.17 -14.10
CA ASP A 62 17.27 10.73 -15.36
C ASP A 62 16.98 9.22 -15.47
N GLN A 63 17.22 8.46 -14.39
CA GLN A 63 16.95 7.03 -14.30
C GLN A 63 15.84 6.77 -13.27
N LYS A 64 14.84 5.98 -13.67
CA LYS A 64 13.78 5.53 -12.76
C LYS A 64 14.36 4.43 -11.88
N GLN A 65 14.66 4.74 -10.62
CA GLN A 65 15.13 3.77 -9.64
C GLN A 65 14.01 3.47 -8.65
N PRO A 66 13.46 2.24 -8.64
CA PRO A 66 12.41 1.88 -7.70
C PRO A 66 13.00 1.70 -6.30
N LYS A 67 12.42 2.37 -5.30
CA LYS A 67 12.72 2.14 -3.90
C LYS A 67 11.72 1.13 -3.34
N HIS A 68 12.24 -0.02 -2.90
CA HIS A 68 11.42 -1.11 -2.37
C HIS A 68 11.25 -0.99 -0.84
N PHE A 69 10.02 -1.18 -0.39
CA PHE A 69 9.61 -1.21 1.01
C PHE A 69 8.81 -2.49 1.29
N LEU A 70 9.29 -3.28 2.26
CA LEU A 70 8.53 -4.39 2.84
C LEU A 70 7.43 -3.83 3.75
N GLY A 71 6.29 -4.53 3.85
CA GLY A 71 5.16 -4.10 4.68
C GLY A 71 5.53 -3.77 6.14
N GLU A 72 6.42 -4.57 6.75
CA GLU A 72 6.90 -4.33 8.12
C GLU A 72 7.67 -3.01 8.24
N LYS A 73 8.57 -2.75 7.28
CA LYS A 73 9.35 -1.50 7.23
C LYS A 73 8.46 -0.30 6.92
N LEU A 74 7.44 -0.50 6.08
CA LEU A 74 6.47 0.52 5.73
C LEU A 74 5.64 0.94 6.96
N LYS A 75 5.25 -0.01 7.81
CA LYS A 75 4.58 0.28 9.09
C LYS A 75 5.41 1.21 9.97
N VAL A 76 6.70 0.92 10.14
CA VAL A 76 7.61 1.76 10.94
C VAL A 76 7.73 3.16 10.33
N LEU A 77 7.97 3.24 9.01
CA LEU A 77 8.12 4.51 8.32
C LEU A 77 6.86 5.39 8.40
N ARG A 78 5.68 4.76 8.30
CA ARG A 78 4.41 5.48 8.22
C ARG A 78 3.84 5.83 9.59
N TYR A 79 3.82 4.87 10.52
CA TYR A 79 3.17 5.07 11.83
C TYR A 79 4.13 5.55 12.92
N GLU A 80 5.43 5.23 12.84
CA GLU A 80 6.39 5.59 13.90
C GLU A 80 7.24 6.81 13.53
N LEU A 81 7.55 6.99 12.25
CA LEU A 81 8.38 8.09 11.77
C LEU A 81 7.61 9.20 11.07
N GLY A 82 6.31 9.01 10.80
CA GLY A 82 5.45 9.99 10.14
C GLY A 82 5.94 10.40 8.74
N GLN A 83 6.71 9.54 8.07
CA GLN A 83 7.29 9.88 6.76
C GLN A 83 6.26 9.74 5.63
N ASP A 84 6.33 10.67 4.68
CA ASP A 84 5.66 10.55 3.39
C ASP A 84 6.45 9.61 2.47
N VAL A 85 5.83 8.46 2.18
CA VAL A 85 6.43 7.35 1.43
C VAL A 85 5.89 7.26 -0.01
N CYS A 86 5.05 8.21 -0.41
CA CYS A 86 4.63 8.41 -1.81
C CYS A 86 5.63 9.30 -2.56
#